data_AF-K2D122-F1
#
_entry.id   AF-K2D122-F1
#
_cell.length_a   1.000
_cell.length_b   1.000
_cell.length_c   1.000
_cell.angle_alpha   90.00
_cell.angle_beta   90.00
_cell.angle_gamma   90.00
#
_symmetry.space_group_name_H-M   'P 1'
#
loop_
_entity.id
_entity.type
_entity.pdbx_description
1 polymer ?
#
loop_
_entity_poly.entity_id
_entity_poly.type
_entity_poly.pdbx_seq_one_letter_code
_entity_poly.pdbx_strand_id
1 'polypeptide(L)'
;MIDPKLLRHDPDSIAREAKRHNVDIDIAIYKSLEAERKSLQDKTQELQAKRNQFAKQVGMAKSKGEDVAALLSENQQVGDSLKQSEMALDALQ
;
A
#
# COMPACT_ATOMS: atom_id res chain seq x y z
N MET A 1 -13.62 12.09 -17.20
CA MET A 1 -13.02 11.47 -16.00
C MET A 1 -12.39 12.60 -15.19
N ILE A 2 -12.71 12.70 -13.90
CA ILE A 2 -12.11 13.71 -13.01
C ILE A 2 -10.64 13.31 -12.79
N ASP A 3 -9.70 14.26 -12.84
CA ASP A 3 -8.30 13.97 -12.54
C ASP A 3 -8.17 13.53 -11.07
N PRO A 4 -7.72 12.29 -10.79
CA PRO A 4 -7.55 11.79 -9.43
C PRO A 4 -6.59 12.66 -8.61
N LYS A 5 -5.60 13.31 -9.23
CA LYS A 5 -4.68 14.22 -8.54
C LYS A 5 -5.40 15.46 -8.05
N LEU A 6 -6.29 16.01 -8.86
CA LEU A 6 -7.10 17.18 -8.49
C LEU A 6 -8.07 16.82 -7.37
N LEU A 7 -8.69 15.65 -7.44
CA LEU A 7 -9.60 15.15 -6.40
C LEU A 7 -8.89 14.87 -5.08
N ARG A 8 -7.63 14.41 -5.10
CA ARG A 8 -6.81 14.25 -3.89
C ARG A 8 -6.37 15.58 -3.29
N HIS A 9 -6.08 16.58 -4.12
CA HIS A 9 -5.58 17.87 -3.65
C HIS A 9 -6.68 18.75 -3.06
N ASP A 10 -7.84 18.82 -3.70
CA ASP A 10 -8.96 19.66 -3.25
C ASP A 10 -10.33 18.98 -3.44
N PRO A 11 -10.60 17.90 -2.68
CA PRO A 11 -11.85 17.15 -2.79
C PRO A 11 -13.08 18.00 -2.50
N ASP A 12 -12.97 18.96 -1.57
CA ASP A 12 -14.06 19.85 -1.17
C ASP A 12 -14.46 20.82 -2.30
N SER A 13 -13.50 21.35 -3.07
CA SER A 13 -13.83 22.15 -4.26
C SER A 13 -14.50 21.32 -5.36
N ILE A 14 -14.05 20.09 -5.60
CA ILE A 14 -14.70 19.22 -6.57
C ILE A 14 -16.13 18.86 -6.13
N ALA A 15 -16.35 18.60 -4.84
CA ALA A 15 -17.70 18.37 -4.30
C ALA A 15 -18.64 19.55 -4.57
N ARG A 16 -18.15 20.78 -4.34
CA ARG A 16 -18.90 22.01 -4.58
C ARG A 16 -19.26 22.17 -6.06
N GLU A 17 -18.33 21.86 -6.96
CA GLU A 17 -18.54 21.95 -8.40
C GLU A 17 -19.48 20.85 -8.90
N ALA A 18 -19.31 19.61 -8.44
CA ALA A 18 -20.21 18.50 -8.72
C ALA A 18 -21.65 18.80 -8.29
N LYS A 19 -21.82 19.44 -7.12
CA LYS A 19 -23.14 19.84 -6.61
C LYS A 19 -23.85 20.86 -7.50
N ARG A 20 -23.11 21.72 -8.21
CA ARG A 20 -23.70 22.62 -9.22
C ARG A 20 -24.28 21.87 -10.42
N HIS A 21 -23.79 20.66 -10.66
CA HIS A 21 -24.28 19.73 -11.68
C HIS A 21 -25.25 18.68 -11.12
N ASN A 22 -25.81 18.91 -9.91
CA ASN A 22 -26.70 17.98 -9.21
C ASN A 22 -26.07 16.60 -8.91
N VAL A 23 -24.75 16.54 -8.78
CA VAL A 23 -24.01 15.35 -8.36
C VAL A 23 -23.54 15.57 -6.93
N ASP A 24 -23.90 14.66 -6.02
CA ASP A 24 -23.40 14.67 -4.64
C ASP A 24 -22.22 13.73 -4.50
N ILE A 25 -21.11 14.23 -3.94
CA ILE A 25 -19.90 13.44 -3.71
C ILE A 25 -19.73 13.34 -2.20
N ASP A 26 -19.74 12.12 -1.68
CA ASP A 26 -19.43 11.89 -0.27
C ASP A 26 -17.93 12.02 -0.02
N ILE A 27 -17.52 13.23 0.36
CA ILE A 27 -16.13 13.56 0.67
C ILE A 27 -15.64 12.84 1.92
N ALA A 28 -16.52 12.47 2.86
CA ALA A 28 -16.11 11.73 4.05
C ALA A 28 -15.69 10.30 3.67
N ILE A 29 -16.48 9.62 2.85
CA ILE A 29 -16.14 8.29 2.31
C ILE A 29 -14.84 8.38 1.49
N TYR A 30 -14.74 9.36 0.59
CA TYR A 30 -13.55 9.55 -0.23
C TYR A 30 -12.28 9.76 0.61
N LYS A 31 -12.33 10.65 1.62
CA LYS A 31 -11.20 10.90 2.53
C LYS A 31 -10.80 9.64 3.30
N SER A 32 -11.77 8.81 3.71
CA SER A 32 -11.50 7.54 4.38
C SER A 32 -10.77 6.56 3.45
N LEU A 33 -11.24 6.39 2.22
CA LEU A 33 -10.61 5.50 1.24
C LEU A 33 -9.20 5.97 0.86
N GLU A 34 -8.99 7.28 0.70
CA GLU A 34 -7.67 7.83 0.40
C GLU A 34 -6.69 7.64 1.58
N ALA A 35 -7.17 7.73 2.82
CA ALA A 35 -6.37 7.43 4.00
C ALA A 35 -5.97 5.94 4.06
N GLU A 36 -6.90 5.04 3.76
CA GLU A 36 -6.64 3.61 3.65
C GLU A 36 -5.63 3.30 2.54
N ARG A 37 -5.81 3.88 1.35
CA ARG A 37 -4.89 3.74 0.22
C ARG A 37 -3.48 4.19 0.60
N LYS A 38 -3.34 5.32 1.29
CA LYS A 38 -2.04 5.80 1.78
C LYS A 38 -1.42 4.83 2.79
N SER A 39 -2.20 4.34 3.75
CA SER A 39 -1.73 3.37 4.73
C SER A 39 -1.25 2.07 4.08
N LEU A 40 -1.99 1.55 3.10
CA LEU A 40 -1.60 0.38 2.32
C LEU A 40 -0.33 0.61 1.51
N GLN A 41 -0.16 1.80 0.94
CA GLN A 41 1.03 2.19 0.21
C GLN A 41 2.27 2.22 1.13
N ASP A 42 2.16 2.85 2.30
CA ASP A 42 3.24 2.90 3.29
C ASP A 42 3.61 1.49 3.78
N LYS A 43 2.59 0.66 4.08
CA LYS A 43 2.78 -0.74 4.50
C LYS A 43 3.46 -1.59 3.42
N THR A 44 3.09 -1.39 2.16
CA THR A 44 3.71 -2.08 1.02
C THR A 44 5.20 -1.74 0.92
N GLN A 45 5.56 -0.46 1.05
CA GLN A 45 6.96 -0.02 1.06
C GLN A 45 7.74 -0.61 2.24
N GLU A 46 7.14 -0.63 3.44
CA GLU A 46 7.76 -1.24 4.62
C GLU A 46 8.02 -2.74 4.43
N LEU A 47 7.04 -3.48 3.88
CA LEU A 47 7.17 -4.92 3.61
C LEU A 47 8.21 -5.20 2.53
N GLN A 48 8.29 -4.38 1.48
CA GLN A 48 9.35 -4.47 0.47
C GLN A 48 10.74 -4.26 1.09
N ALA A 49 10.89 -3.27 1.98
CA ALA A 49 12.14 -3.04 2.70
C ALA A 49 12.52 -4.23 3.58
N LYS A 50 11.56 -4.78 4.35
CA LYS A 50 11.75 -5.97 5.18
C LYS A 50 12.16 -7.19 4.35
N ARG A 51 11.49 -7.45 3.22
CA ARG A 51 11.83 -8.57 2.32
C ARG A 51 13.27 -8.46 1.82
N ASN A 52 13.70 -7.27 1.44
CA ASN A 52 15.07 -7.03 0.96
C ASN A 52 16.11 -7.21 2.09
N GLN A 53 15.78 -6.83 3.32
CA GLN A 53 16.62 -7.06 4.49
C GLN A 53 16.75 -8.56 4.79
N PHE A 54 15.64 -9.30 4.79
CA PHE A 54 15.65 -10.75 5.00
C PHE A 54 16.43 -11.49 3.91
N ALA A 55 16.27 -11.12 2.64
CA ALA A 55 17.04 -11.72 1.55
C ALA A 55 18.56 -11.57 1.75
N LYS A 56 19.02 -10.40 2.24
CA LYS A 56 20.42 -10.17 2.59
C LYS A 56 20.87 -11.01 3.78
N GLN A 57 20.06 -11.09 4.84
CA GLN A 57 20.35 -11.91 6.02
C GLN A 57 20.48 -13.40 5.67
N VAL A 58 19.55 -13.92 4.87
CA VAL A 58 19.60 -15.31 4.36
C VAL A 58 20.88 -15.54 3.56
N GLY A 59 21.25 -14.63 2.66
CA GLY A 59 22.49 -14.75 1.89
C GLY A 59 23.74 -14.80 2.77
N MET A 60 23.81 -13.93 3.79
CA MET A 60 24.91 -13.92 4.75
C MET A 60 24.96 -15.21 5.57
N ALA A 61 23.83 -15.65 6.13
CA ALA A 61 23.76 -16.87 6.95
C ALA A 61 24.13 -18.13 6.13
N LYS A 62 23.64 -18.24 4.88
CA LYS A 62 24.06 -19.30 3.95
C LYS A 62 25.56 -19.29 3.70
N SER A 63 26.16 -18.11 3.52
CA SER A 63 27.61 -17.98 3.30
C SER A 63 28.45 -18.43 4.50
N LYS A 64 27.87 -18.36 5.71
CA LYS A 64 28.49 -18.81 6.96
C LYS A 64 28.21 -20.27 7.31
N GLY A 65 27.37 -20.97 6.52
CA GLY A 65 26.94 -22.33 6.82
C GLY A 65 25.96 -22.42 8.01
N GLU A 66 25.29 -21.32 8.34
CA GLU A 66 24.28 -21.26 9.41
C GLU A 66 22.93 -21.82 8.91
N ASP A 67 22.10 -22.31 9.85
CA ASP A 67 20.73 -22.72 9.53
C ASP A 67 19.88 -21.50 9.16
N VAL A 68 19.26 -21.56 7.98
CA VAL A 68 18.42 -20.49 7.43
C VAL A 68 16.94 -20.86 7.36
N ALA A 69 16.53 -22.01 7.89
CA ALA A 69 15.14 -22.47 7.82
C ALA A 69 14.16 -21.44 8.41
N ALA A 70 14.48 -20.89 9.59
CA ALA A 70 13.66 -19.86 10.23
C ALA A 70 13.58 -18.56 9.40
N LEU A 71 14.73 -18.08 8.89
CA LEU A 71 14.79 -16.87 8.07
C LEU A 71 14.07 -17.02 6.74
N LEU A 72 14.10 -18.21 6.13
CA LEU A 72 13.36 -18.51 4.91
C LEU A 72 11.84 -18.51 5.16
N SER A 73 11.40 -19.07 6.29
CA SER A 73 9.99 -19.06 6.69
C SER A 73 9.48 -17.63 6.91
N GLU A 74 10.24 -16.79 7.63
CA GLU A 74 9.88 -15.38 7.82
C GLU A 74 9.87 -14.60 6.50
N ASN A 75 10.86 -14.82 5.64
CA ASN A 75 10.90 -14.17 4.33
C ASN A 75 9.68 -14.56 3.45
N GLN A 76 9.23 -15.80 3.53
CA GLN A 76 8.02 -16.26 2.84
C GLN A 76 6.78 -15.53 3.38
N GLN A 77 6.61 -15.45 4.70
CA GLN A 77 5.48 -14.75 5.32
C GLN A 77 5.43 -13.26 4.96
N VAL A 78 6.60 -12.61 4.89
CA VAL A 78 6.70 -11.21 4.42
C VAL A 78 6.33 -11.11 2.94
N GLY A 79 6.72 -12.07 2.10
CA GLY A 79 6.32 -12.15 0.70
C GLY A 79 4.81 -12.27 0.52
N ASP A 80 4.16 -13.15 1.29
CA ASP A 80 2.71 -13.33 1.24
C ASP A 80 1.97 -12.08 1.74
N SER A 81 2.45 -11.47 2.82
CA SER A 81 1.90 -10.21 3.36
C SER A 81 2.05 -9.04 2.39
N LEU A 82 3.18 -9.00 1.67
CA LEU A 82 3.44 -8.00 0.64
C LEU A 82 2.43 -8.15 -0.50
N LYS A 83 2.26 -9.37 -1.02
CA LYS A 83 1.30 -9.66 -2.09
C LYS A 83 -0.13 -9.29 -1.69
N GLN A 84 -0.54 -9.57 -0.46
CA GLN A 84 -1.85 -9.16 0.05
C GLN A 84 -1.99 -7.63 0.12
N SER A 85 -0.98 -6.94 0.60
CA SER A 85 -0.98 -5.46 0.65
C SER A 85 -1.03 -4.84 -0.74
N GLU A 86 -0.30 -5.40 -1.70
CA GLU A 86 -0.32 -4.96 -3.11
C GLU A 86 -1.70 -5.17 -3.74
N MET A 87 -2.33 -6.33 -3.53
CA MET A 87 -3.69 -6.60 -4.01
C MET A 87 -4.74 -5.66 -3.40
N ALA A 88 -4.64 -5.39 -2.10
CA ALA A 88 -5.51 -4.45 -1.42
C ALA A 88 -5.30 -3.03 -1.96
N LEU A 89 -4.05 -2.63 -2.18
CA LEU A 89 -3.72 -1.33 -2.74
C LEU A 89 -4.27 -1.17 -4.16
N ASP A 90 -4.11 -2.17 -5.03
CA ASP A 90 -4.65 -2.19 -6.39
C ASP A 90 -6.18 -2.08 -6.41
N ALA A 91 -6.87 -2.67 -5.43
CA ALA A 91 -8.33 -2.55 -5.31
C ALA A 91 -8.80 -1.13 -4.96
N LEU A 92 -7.91 -0.28 -4.45
CA LEU A 92 -8.19 1.13 -4.11
C LEU A 92 -7.66 2.14 -5.16
N GLN A 93 -6.96 1.70 -6.21
CA GLN A 93 -6.29 2.56 -7.19
C GLN A 93 -7.10 2.87 -8.46
#